data_AF-A0A3D3JWG5-F1
#
_entry.id   AF-A0A3D3JWG5-F1
#
_cell.length_a   1.000
_cell.length_b   1.000
_cell.length_c   1.000
_cell.angle_alpha   90.00
_cell.angle_beta   90.00
_cell.angle_gamma   90.00
#
_symmetry.space_group_name_H-M   'P 1'
#
loop_
_entity.id
_entity.type
_entity.pdbx_description
1 polymer ?
#
loop_
_entity_poly.entity_id
_entity_poly.type
_entity_poly.pdbx_seq_one_letter_code
_entity_poly.pdbx_strand_id
1 'polypeptide(L)'
;MTADLQQPESRKDAAAPSTLPWRVLIWHIPLSWVTVIVAWPVALIVTAAAVVKSLSMSYRCAALSLIVSPFFVLPVYSLASGTIGYFCGTARLRSYGLPGPEFWNLDREARCHRSTSGCIVTGTEVLTHTPNNAAIRTLVRAFGPTPGTFHGAYPTKRDVSELLAKSARQIGVSELQQDPRQIGLSVQSDLGVYTEDRRRIGVEQQVLRWAVFEDDTIVVADDTRALLYDAATGKRYALYDLPSSISAP
;
A
#
# COMPACT_ATOMS: atom_id res chain seq x y z
N MET A 1 26.68 -27.55 -77.46
CA MET A 1 26.91 -26.44 -76.51
C MET A 1 25.66 -26.32 -75.64
N THR A 2 25.59 -27.12 -74.58
CA THR A 2 24.56 -27.09 -73.55
C THR A 2 25.30 -26.83 -72.25
N ALA A 3 25.26 -25.59 -71.80
CA ALA A 3 25.89 -25.19 -70.55
C ALA A 3 25.05 -25.73 -69.39
N ASP A 4 25.65 -26.62 -68.60
CA ASP A 4 25.14 -27.13 -67.35
C ASP A 4 24.79 -25.97 -66.41
N LEU A 5 23.50 -25.80 -66.12
CA LEU A 5 23.02 -25.01 -65.01
C LEU A 5 23.24 -25.82 -63.73
N GLN A 6 24.38 -25.60 -63.08
CA GLN A 6 24.62 -26.08 -61.72
C GLN A 6 23.51 -25.56 -60.81
N GLN A 7 22.60 -26.45 -60.38
CA GLN A 7 21.66 -26.16 -59.31
C GLN A 7 22.46 -25.81 -58.05
N PRO A 8 22.14 -24.69 -57.35
CA PRO A 8 22.78 -24.39 -56.09
C PRO A 8 22.47 -25.51 -55.11
N GLU A 9 23.52 -26.21 -54.67
CA GLU A 9 23.44 -27.27 -53.67
C GLU A 9 22.64 -26.77 -52.47
N SER A 10 21.42 -27.32 -52.39
CA SER A 10 20.61 -27.59 -51.23
C SER A 10 21.29 -27.23 -49.89
N ARG A 11 21.08 -26.00 -49.44
CA ARG A 11 21.28 -25.52 -48.07
C ARG A 11 20.38 -26.33 -47.11
N LYS A 12 20.81 -27.54 -46.71
CA LYS A 12 19.99 -28.48 -45.92
C LYS A 12 20.67 -29.08 -44.70
N ASP A 13 21.63 -28.39 -44.11
CA ASP A 13 21.99 -28.66 -42.72
C ASP A 13 21.40 -27.56 -41.83
N ALA A 14 20.06 -27.50 -41.80
CA ALA A 14 19.36 -26.82 -40.72
C ALA A 14 19.63 -27.63 -39.46
N ALA A 15 20.76 -27.33 -38.79
CA ALA A 15 21.15 -27.93 -37.52
C ALA A 15 19.92 -27.98 -36.61
N ALA A 16 19.51 -29.19 -36.23
CA ALA A 16 18.32 -29.41 -35.42
C ALA A 16 18.38 -28.46 -34.21
N PRO A 17 17.31 -27.68 -33.94
CA PRO A 17 17.32 -26.73 -32.85
C PRO A 17 17.72 -27.47 -31.58
N SER A 18 18.84 -27.07 -30.98
CA SER A 18 19.39 -27.75 -29.82
C SER A 18 18.29 -27.80 -28.76
N THR A 19 17.92 -29.00 -28.31
CA THR A 19 16.85 -29.22 -27.32
C THR A 19 17.28 -28.85 -25.90
N LEU A 20 18.54 -28.47 -25.73
CA LEU A 20 19.21 -28.14 -24.48
C LEU A 20 18.66 -26.92 -23.71
N PRO A 21 18.21 -25.81 -24.35
CA PRO A 21 17.84 -24.60 -23.61
C PRO A 21 16.54 -24.78 -22.83
N TRP A 22 15.64 -25.66 -23.28
CA TRP A 22 14.33 -25.85 -22.66
C TRP A 22 14.45 -26.59 -21.33
N ARG A 23 15.44 -27.48 -21.20
CA ARG A 23 15.72 -28.18 -19.95
C ARG A 23 16.14 -27.23 -18.84
N VAL A 24 16.95 -26.21 -19.15
CA VAL A 24 17.34 -25.18 -18.17
C VAL A 24 16.11 -24.38 -17.74
N LEU A 25 15.24 -24.01 -18.71
CA LEU A 25 14.01 -23.27 -18.43
C LEU A 25 13.05 -24.05 -17.53
N ILE A 26 12.79 -25.32 -17.85
CA ILE A 26 11.83 -26.18 -17.13
C ILE A 26 12.21 -26.36 -15.65
N TRP A 27 13.49 -26.47 -15.31
CA TRP A 27 13.91 -26.68 -13.93
C TRP A 27 14.12 -25.39 -13.14
N HIS A 28 14.71 -24.35 -13.75
CA HIS A 28 15.01 -23.15 -12.98
C HIS A 28 13.77 -22.34 -12.61
N ILE A 29 12.72 -22.32 -13.46
CA ILE A 29 11.51 -21.53 -13.17
C ILE A 29 10.85 -22.03 -11.88
N PRO A 30 10.42 -23.30 -11.76
CA PRO A 30 9.81 -23.78 -10.52
C PRO A 30 10.73 -23.65 -9.32
N LEU A 31 12.03 -23.93 -9.50
CA LEU A 31 13.02 -23.82 -8.42
C LEU A 31 13.14 -22.38 -7.91
N SER A 32 13.17 -21.38 -8.81
CA SER A 32 13.23 -19.96 -8.43
C SER A 32 11.97 -19.52 -7.66
N TRP A 33 10.80 -20.01 -8.06
CA TRP A 33 9.53 -19.72 -7.38
C TRP A 33 9.42 -20.36 -6.00
N VAL A 34 9.88 -21.60 -5.84
CA VAL A 34 9.92 -22.25 -4.52
C VAL A 34 10.93 -21.55 -3.62
N THR A 35 12.11 -21.23 -4.15
CA THR A 35 13.18 -20.60 -3.35
C THR A 35 12.87 -19.16 -2.99
N VAL A 36 12.12 -18.38 -3.78
CA VAL A 36 11.80 -16.99 -3.41
C VAL A 36 10.93 -16.91 -2.15
N ILE A 37 10.09 -17.93 -1.92
CA ILE A 37 9.20 -18.01 -0.74
C ILE A 37 10.00 -18.36 0.53
N VAL A 38 10.99 -19.26 0.40
CA VAL A 38 11.73 -19.83 1.54
C VAL A 38 13.01 -19.06 1.84
N ALA A 39 13.76 -18.66 0.83
CA ALA A 39 15.09 -18.07 0.92
C ALA A 39 15.39 -17.18 -0.29
N TRP A 40 14.76 -16.01 -0.35
CA TRP A 40 14.85 -15.12 -1.51
C TRP A 40 16.29 -14.74 -1.96
N PRO A 41 17.30 -14.59 -1.08
CA PRO A 41 18.66 -14.31 -1.55
C PRO A 41 19.26 -15.49 -2.33
N VAL A 42 18.94 -16.72 -1.92
CA VAL A 42 19.34 -17.93 -2.64
C VAL A 42 18.63 -17.99 -4.00
N ALA A 43 17.34 -17.66 -4.03
CA ALA A 43 16.57 -17.57 -5.28
C ALA A 43 17.20 -16.56 -6.26
N LEU A 44 17.72 -15.44 -5.74
CA LEU A 44 18.38 -14.42 -6.56
C LEU A 44 19.65 -14.98 -7.21
N ILE A 45 20.49 -15.67 -6.43
CA ILE A 45 21.72 -16.30 -6.95
C ILE A 45 21.39 -17.38 -7.99
N VAL A 46 20.40 -18.24 -7.72
CA VAL A 46 19.95 -19.28 -8.65
C VAL A 46 19.43 -18.67 -9.95
N THR A 47 18.63 -17.61 -9.85
CA THR A 47 18.08 -16.89 -11.01
C THR A 47 19.21 -16.21 -11.80
N ALA A 48 20.15 -15.54 -11.14
CA ALA A 48 21.28 -14.91 -11.80
C ALA A 48 22.14 -15.92 -12.55
N ALA A 49 22.47 -17.06 -11.93
CA ALA A 49 23.21 -18.15 -12.57
C ALA A 49 22.44 -18.74 -13.77
N ALA A 50 21.12 -18.93 -13.65
CA ALA A 50 20.28 -19.40 -14.75
C ALA A 50 20.23 -18.40 -15.91
N VAL A 51 20.17 -17.09 -15.62
CA VAL A 51 20.20 -16.03 -16.65
C VAL A 51 21.56 -15.99 -17.34
N VAL A 52 22.68 -16.03 -16.61
CA VAL A 52 24.03 -16.06 -17.20
C VAL A 52 24.22 -17.30 -18.09
N LYS A 53 23.77 -18.47 -17.62
CA LYS A 53 23.79 -19.70 -18.42
C LYS A 53 22.86 -19.63 -19.63
N SER A 54 21.73 -18.95 -19.52
CA SER A 54 20.81 -18.76 -20.65
C SER A 54 21.37 -17.77 -21.66
N LEU A 55 22.10 -16.74 -21.22
CA LEU A 55 22.78 -15.76 -22.08
C LEU A 55 23.84 -16.41 -22.96
N SER A 56 24.58 -17.40 -22.43
CA SER A 56 25.56 -18.14 -23.24
C SER A 56 24.91 -19.06 -24.29
N MET A 57 23.61 -19.38 -24.14
CA MET A 57 22.86 -20.15 -25.13
C MET A 57 22.15 -19.25 -26.16
N SER A 58 21.37 -18.28 -25.71
CA SER A 58 20.76 -17.24 -26.56
C SER A 58 20.16 -16.10 -25.72
N TYR A 59 20.16 -14.88 -26.27
CA TYR A 59 19.51 -13.73 -25.63
C TYR A 59 18.00 -13.96 -25.40
N ARG A 60 17.33 -14.74 -26.26
CA ARG A 60 15.89 -15.03 -26.15
C ARG A 60 15.59 -15.90 -24.94
N CYS A 61 16.40 -16.93 -24.70
CA CYS A 61 16.25 -17.78 -23.52
C CYS A 61 16.53 -17.00 -22.23
N ALA A 62 17.54 -16.14 -22.23
CA ALA A 62 17.83 -15.26 -21.08
C ALA A 62 16.68 -14.29 -20.79
N ALA A 63 16.14 -13.64 -21.82
CA ALA A 63 14.99 -12.76 -21.68
C ALA A 63 13.77 -13.51 -21.13
N LEU A 64 13.46 -14.69 -21.66
CA LEU A 64 12.34 -15.51 -21.17
C LEU A 64 12.55 -15.95 -19.72
N SER A 65 13.77 -16.38 -19.36
CA SER A 65 14.13 -16.72 -17.97
C SER A 65 13.91 -15.54 -17.03
N LEU A 66 14.33 -14.33 -17.41
CA LEU A 66 14.14 -13.13 -16.61
C LEU A 66 12.65 -12.77 -16.49
N ILE A 67 11.90 -12.73 -17.61
CA ILE A 67 10.49 -12.33 -17.65
C ILE A 67 9.62 -13.26 -16.80
N VAL A 68 9.90 -14.56 -16.80
CA VAL A 68 9.12 -15.54 -16.03
C VAL A 68 9.63 -15.71 -14.59
N SER A 69 10.79 -15.13 -14.27
CA SER A 69 11.35 -15.19 -12.92
C SER A 69 10.47 -14.44 -11.90
N PRO A 70 10.43 -14.88 -10.64
CA PRO A 70 9.69 -14.17 -9.59
C PRO A 70 10.20 -12.74 -9.37
N PHE A 71 11.47 -12.47 -9.68
CA PHE A 71 12.09 -11.14 -9.56
C PHE A 71 11.56 -10.13 -10.59
N PHE A 72 10.98 -10.59 -11.69
CA PHE A 72 10.29 -9.72 -12.65
C PHE A 72 8.78 -9.73 -12.42
N VAL A 73 8.20 -10.93 -12.26
CA VAL A 73 6.75 -11.10 -12.14
C VAL A 73 6.19 -10.41 -10.90
N LEU A 74 6.81 -10.58 -9.72
CA LEU A 74 6.28 -9.99 -8.48
C LEU A 74 6.30 -8.45 -8.50
N PRO A 75 7.40 -7.78 -8.89
CA PRO A 75 7.39 -6.32 -9.00
C PRO A 75 6.42 -5.79 -10.04
N VAL A 76 6.35 -6.40 -11.23
CA VAL A 76 5.43 -5.97 -12.29
C VAL A 76 3.98 -6.13 -11.85
N TYR A 77 3.64 -7.27 -11.28
CA TYR A 77 2.30 -7.51 -10.73
C TYR A 77 1.95 -6.50 -9.63
N SER A 78 2.90 -6.22 -8.72
CA SER A 78 2.64 -5.30 -7.61
C SER A 78 2.55 -3.84 -8.06
N LEU A 79 3.33 -3.43 -9.06
CA LEU A 79 3.21 -2.13 -9.74
C LEU A 79 1.86 -1.98 -10.43
N ALA A 80 1.41 -3.02 -11.16
CA ALA A 80 0.10 -3.04 -11.80
C ALA A 80 -1.03 -2.97 -10.75
N SER A 81 -0.91 -3.72 -9.65
CA SER A 81 -1.88 -3.69 -8.55
C SER A 81 -1.98 -2.31 -7.91
N GLY A 82 -0.85 -1.63 -7.64
CA GLY A 82 -0.85 -0.26 -7.13
C GLY A 82 -1.49 0.73 -8.10
N THR A 83 -1.25 0.55 -9.40
CA THR A 83 -1.84 1.37 -10.48
C THR A 83 -3.35 1.20 -10.58
N ILE A 84 -3.83 -0.06 -10.63
CA ILE A 84 -5.26 -0.38 -10.68
C ILE A 84 -5.94 0.13 -9.41
N GLY A 85 -5.34 -0.12 -8.24
CA GLY A 85 -5.85 0.36 -6.96
C GLY A 85 -6.01 1.88 -6.92
N TYR A 86 -5.07 2.63 -7.52
CA TYR A 86 -5.16 4.08 -7.61
C TYR A 86 -6.40 4.50 -8.41
N PHE A 87 -6.57 4.00 -9.63
CA PHE A 87 -7.73 4.37 -10.46
C PHE A 87 -9.07 3.91 -9.89
N CYS A 88 -9.09 2.83 -9.11
CA CYS A 88 -10.30 2.34 -8.44
C CYS A 88 -10.57 3.01 -7.08
N GLY A 89 -9.71 3.92 -6.60
CA GLY A 89 -9.87 4.53 -5.28
C GLY A 89 -9.59 3.59 -4.09
N THR A 90 -8.92 2.47 -4.33
CA THR A 90 -8.62 1.42 -3.34
C THR A 90 -7.12 1.28 -3.06
N ALA A 91 -6.29 2.20 -3.56
CA ALA A 91 -4.86 2.20 -3.34
C ALA A 91 -4.50 2.23 -1.85
N ARG A 92 -3.50 1.41 -1.50
CA ARG A 92 -2.93 1.38 -0.16
C ARG A 92 -1.41 1.39 -0.24
N LEU A 93 -0.78 2.27 0.53
CA LEU A 93 0.66 2.21 0.73
C LEU A 93 0.98 1.01 1.63
N ARG A 94 1.89 0.16 1.17
CA ARG A 94 2.28 -1.06 1.88
C ARG A 94 3.54 -0.82 2.70
N SER A 95 3.56 -1.29 3.94
CA SER A 95 4.76 -1.33 4.78
C SER A 95 4.90 -2.69 5.44
N TYR A 96 5.96 -2.84 6.23
CA TYR A 96 6.20 -4.00 7.09
C TYR A 96 6.42 -3.52 8.53
N GLY A 97 6.27 -4.43 9.49
CA GLY A 97 6.44 -4.15 10.93
C GLY A 97 5.13 -3.99 11.69
N LEU A 98 5.25 -3.95 13.02
CA LEU A 98 4.14 -3.75 13.94
C LEU A 98 3.57 -2.34 13.77
N PRO A 99 2.29 -2.18 13.39
CA PRO A 99 1.70 -0.86 13.18
C PRO A 99 1.49 -0.16 14.52
N GLY A 100 1.95 1.09 14.64
CA GLY A 100 1.57 1.96 15.74
C GLY A 100 0.11 2.43 15.64
N PRO A 101 -0.44 3.09 16.67
CA PRO A 101 -1.83 3.57 16.67
C PRO A 101 -2.19 4.44 15.46
N GLU A 102 -1.25 5.30 15.05
CA GLU A 102 -1.41 6.25 13.94
C GLU A 102 -1.10 5.66 12.56
N PHE A 103 -0.71 4.39 12.49
CA PHE A 103 -0.32 3.75 11.24
C PHE A 103 -1.46 3.75 10.21
N TRP A 104 -2.69 3.63 10.68
CA TRP A 104 -3.89 3.52 9.84
C TRP A 104 -4.43 4.87 9.36
N ASN A 105 -3.76 5.96 9.71
CA ASN A 105 -4.06 7.28 9.18
C ASN A 105 -3.88 7.27 7.65
N LEU A 106 -4.69 8.08 6.97
CA LEU A 106 -4.40 8.42 5.59
C LEU A 106 -2.99 9.02 5.51
N ASP A 107 -2.25 8.62 4.49
CA ASP A 107 -0.99 9.28 4.18
C ASP A 107 -1.24 10.74 3.83
N ARG A 108 -0.54 11.68 4.48
CA ARG A 108 -0.80 13.11 4.32
C ARG A 108 -0.52 13.61 2.90
N GLU A 109 0.48 13.05 2.22
CA GLU A 109 0.87 13.45 0.86
C GLU A 109 0.02 12.71 -0.18
N ALA A 110 -0.06 11.38 -0.07
CA ALA A 110 -0.75 10.54 -1.05
C ALA A 110 -2.26 10.48 -0.88
N ARG A 111 -2.77 10.91 0.28
CA ARG A 111 -4.17 10.81 0.70
C ARG A 111 -4.74 9.42 0.45
N CYS A 112 -3.97 8.39 0.79
CA CYS A 112 -4.38 7.00 0.63
C CYS A 112 -4.14 6.23 1.92
N HIS A 113 -4.89 5.16 2.14
CA HIS A 113 -4.73 4.33 3.32
C HIS A 113 -3.39 3.61 3.32
N ARG A 114 -3.00 3.12 4.49
CA ARG A 114 -1.82 2.29 4.68
C ARG A 114 -2.24 0.85 4.96
N SER A 115 -1.36 -0.08 4.66
CA SER A 115 -1.50 -1.51 4.99
C SER A 115 -0.14 -2.06 5.37
N THR A 116 -0.08 -2.95 6.35
CA THR A 116 1.16 -3.61 6.78
C THR A 116 1.05 -5.12 6.57
N SER A 117 2.17 -5.76 6.21
CA SER A 117 2.30 -7.23 6.26
C SER A 117 2.46 -7.77 7.69
N GLY A 118 2.49 -6.88 8.70
CA GLY A 118 2.65 -7.23 10.10
C GLY A 118 4.09 -7.57 10.47
N CYS A 119 4.25 -8.44 11.47
CA CYS A 119 5.57 -8.84 11.99
C CYS A 119 6.26 -9.93 11.16
N ILE A 120 5.56 -10.54 10.21
CA ILE A 120 6.14 -11.56 9.33
C ILE A 120 6.82 -10.84 8.17
N VAL A 121 8.13 -10.64 8.32
CA VAL A 121 8.99 -10.04 7.29
C VAL A 121 9.84 -11.14 6.68
N THR A 122 9.54 -11.46 5.43
CA THR A 122 10.22 -12.53 4.66
C THR A 122 11.40 -11.99 3.85
N GLY A 123 11.53 -10.67 3.72
CA GLY A 123 12.45 -9.97 2.83
C GLY A 123 11.93 -9.82 1.41
N THR A 124 10.86 -10.53 1.03
CA THR A 124 10.23 -10.40 -0.30
C THR A 124 9.39 -9.13 -0.45
N GLU A 125 9.19 -8.39 0.65
CA GLU A 125 8.48 -7.11 0.68
C GLU A 125 9.12 -6.08 -0.25
N VAL A 126 10.44 -6.13 -0.45
CA VAL A 126 11.13 -5.25 -1.41
C VAL A 126 10.62 -5.45 -2.84
N LEU A 127 10.23 -6.68 -3.21
CA LEU A 127 9.72 -7.03 -4.53
C LEU A 127 8.24 -6.68 -4.71
N THR A 128 7.52 -6.40 -3.63
CA THR A 128 6.07 -6.14 -3.68
C THR A 128 5.72 -4.74 -3.20
N HIS A 129 6.13 -4.35 -2.00
CA HIS A 129 5.78 -3.06 -1.39
C HIS A 129 6.41 -1.89 -2.15
N THR A 130 7.70 -1.97 -2.47
CA THR A 130 8.43 -0.91 -3.18
C THR A 130 7.78 -0.57 -4.54
N PRO A 131 7.57 -1.52 -5.47
CA PRO A 131 6.94 -1.22 -6.75
C PRO A 131 5.49 -0.74 -6.63
N ASN A 132 4.69 -1.31 -5.71
CA ASN A 132 3.32 -0.83 -5.44
C ASN A 132 3.33 0.64 -4.98
N ASN A 133 4.17 0.96 -3.99
CA ASN A 133 4.24 2.31 -3.43
C ASN A 133 4.82 3.31 -4.43
N ALA A 134 5.79 2.90 -5.25
CA ALA A 134 6.32 3.71 -6.33
C ALA A 134 5.23 4.05 -7.35
N ALA A 135 4.41 3.07 -7.75
CA ALA A 135 3.29 3.28 -8.65
C ALA A 135 2.30 4.32 -8.09
N ILE A 136 1.83 4.10 -6.85
CA ILE A 136 0.87 4.99 -6.18
C ILE A 136 1.44 6.41 -6.05
N ARG A 137 2.67 6.57 -5.54
CA ARG A 137 3.28 7.90 -5.37
C ARG A 137 3.49 8.62 -6.70
N THR A 138 3.85 7.90 -7.75
CA THR A 138 4.02 8.47 -9.09
C THR A 138 2.69 8.98 -9.62
N LEU A 139 1.64 8.18 -9.52
CA LEU A 139 0.29 8.56 -9.95
C LEU A 139 -0.24 9.72 -9.12
N VAL A 140 -0.01 9.73 -7.81
CA VAL A 140 -0.39 10.84 -6.94
C VAL A 140 0.26 12.15 -7.38
N ARG A 141 1.55 12.12 -7.71
CA ARG A 141 2.27 13.31 -8.17
C ARG A 141 1.79 13.78 -9.54
N ALA A 142 1.40 12.86 -10.41
CA ALA A 142 0.97 13.17 -11.78
C ALA A 142 -0.50 13.63 -11.85
N PHE A 143 -1.38 13.04 -11.04
CA PHE A 143 -2.83 13.16 -11.16
C PHE A 143 -3.53 13.64 -9.89
N GLY A 144 -2.81 13.82 -8.79
CA GLY A 144 -3.33 14.28 -7.50
C GLY A 144 -3.71 13.14 -6.54
N PRO A 145 -4.36 13.46 -5.41
CA PRO A 145 -4.83 12.48 -4.43
C PRO A 145 -5.64 11.31 -5.03
N THR A 146 -5.57 10.15 -4.38
CA THR A 146 -6.34 8.96 -4.81
C THR A 146 -7.85 9.28 -4.84
N PRO A 147 -8.61 8.90 -5.88
CA PRO A 147 -10.05 9.12 -5.95
C PRO A 147 -10.81 8.52 -4.76
N GLY A 148 -11.83 9.22 -4.27
CA GLY A 148 -12.71 8.74 -3.20
C GLY A 148 -12.11 8.79 -1.79
N THR A 149 -10.94 9.39 -1.61
CA THR A 149 -10.34 9.64 -0.30
C THR A 149 -10.56 11.09 0.15
N PHE A 150 -10.20 11.39 1.40
CA PHE A 150 -10.34 12.73 1.96
C PHE A 150 -9.27 13.69 1.43
N HIS A 151 -9.71 14.73 0.70
CA HIS A 151 -8.85 15.72 0.04
C HIS A 151 -8.78 17.07 0.77
N GLY A 152 -9.55 17.22 1.86
CA GLY A 152 -9.62 18.45 2.63
C GLY A 152 -8.38 18.73 3.48
N ALA A 153 -8.51 19.74 4.33
CA ALA A 153 -7.50 20.21 5.25
C ALA A 153 -7.05 19.08 6.18
N TYR A 154 -5.73 18.87 6.30
CA TYR A 154 -5.15 17.79 7.10
C TYR A 154 -4.31 18.38 8.22
N PRO A 155 -4.95 18.74 9.35
CA PRO A 155 -4.28 19.44 10.44
C PRO A 155 -3.22 18.55 11.06
N THR A 156 -2.12 19.16 11.50
CA THR A 156 -1.09 18.46 12.26
C THR A 156 -1.55 18.23 13.70
N LYS A 157 -0.83 17.37 14.45
CA LYS A 157 -1.08 17.20 15.89
C LYS A 157 -1.05 18.52 16.66
N ARG A 158 -0.15 19.42 16.26
CA ARG A 158 -0.02 20.75 16.86
C ARG A 158 -1.26 21.58 16.58
N ASP A 159 -1.70 21.63 15.32
CA ASP A 159 -2.90 22.38 14.92
C ASP A 159 -4.14 21.86 15.67
N VAL A 160 -4.29 20.53 15.77
CA VAL A 160 -5.34 19.89 16.55
C VAL A 160 -5.28 20.28 18.02
N SER A 161 -4.08 20.29 18.64
CA SER A 161 -3.92 20.65 20.05
C SER A 161 -4.26 22.12 20.29
N GLU A 162 -3.82 23.02 19.42
CA GLU A 162 -4.12 24.46 19.50
C GLU A 162 -5.61 24.74 19.27
N LEU A 163 -6.24 24.04 18.32
CA LEU A 163 -7.66 24.13 18.03
C LEU A 163 -8.50 23.69 19.24
N LEU A 164 -8.15 22.55 19.84
CA LEU A 164 -8.85 22.04 21.01
C LEU A 164 -8.68 22.95 22.23
N ALA A 165 -7.54 23.63 22.38
CA ALA A 165 -7.33 24.59 23.46
C ALA A 165 -8.16 25.87 23.28
N LYS A 166 -8.40 26.32 22.05
CA LYS A 166 -9.04 27.61 21.75
C LYS A 166 -10.55 27.53 21.58
N SER A 167 -11.05 26.47 20.94
CA SER A 167 -12.41 26.42 20.42
C SER A 167 -13.13 25.10 20.63
N ALA A 168 -12.60 24.22 21.50
CA ALA A 168 -13.29 22.98 21.81
C ALA A 168 -14.62 23.23 22.51
N ARG A 169 -15.67 22.62 21.97
CA ARG A 169 -16.94 22.42 22.67
C ARG A 169 -16.90 21.07 23.37
N GLN A 170 -17.61 20.97 24.48
CA GLN A 170 -17.75 19.72 25.23
C GLN A 170 -19.06 19.03 24.86
N ILE A 171 -19.02 17.71 24.71
CA ILE A 171 -20.21 16.88 24.48
C ILE A 171 -20.09 15.58 25.26
N GLY A 172 -21.18 15.11 25.87
CA GLY A 172 -21.20 13.81 26.53
C GLY A 172 -21.20 12.68 25.50
N VAL A 173 -20.52 11.56 25.79
CA VAL A 173 -20.51 10.38 24.90
C VAL A 173 -21.93 9.88 24.62
N SER A 174 -22.79 9.85 25.63
CA SER A 174 -24.20 9.42 25.49
C SER A 174 -24.99 10.35 24.58
N GLU A 175 -24.74 11.66 24.64
CA GLU A 175 -25.40 12.65 23.79
C GLU A 175 -24.94 12.49 22.33
N LEU A 176 -23.63 12.31 22.12
CA LEU A 176 -23.05 12.06 20.79
C LEU A 176 -23.57 10.76 20.15
N GLN A 177 -23.85 9.73 20.95
CA GLN A 177 -24.46 8.48 20.48
C GLN A 177 -25.93 8.66 20.08
N GLN A 178 -26.66 9.51 20.78
CA GLN A 178 -28.08 9.77 20.50
C GLN A 178 -28.26 10.60 19.23
N ASP A 179 -27.44 11.64 19.04
CA ASP A 179 -27.52 12.49 17.87
C ASP A 179 -26.14 13.00 17.39
N PRO A 180 -25.45 12.26 16.51
CA PRO A 180 -24.15 12.68 15.98
C PRO A 180 -24.22 13.94 15.10
N ARG A 181 -25.43 14.34 14.66
CA ARG A 181 -25.60 15.56 13.84
C ARG A 181 -25.33 16.82 14.64
N GLN A 182 -25.39 16.77 15.98
CA GLN A 182 -25.05 17.90 16.83
C GLN A 182 -23.63 18.42 16.62
N ILE A 183 -22.71 17.55 16.19
CA ILE A 183 -21.32 17.91 15.87
C ILE A 183 -21.06 18.01 14.37
N GLY A 184 -22.11 18.00 13.55
CA GLY A 184 -22.01 18.09 12.09
C GLY A 184 -21.67 16.78 11.38
N LEU A 185 -21.63 15.63 12.08
CA LEU A 185 -21.38 14.35 11.43
C LEU A 185 -22.66 13.83 10.75
N SER A 186 -22.57 13.58 9.44
CA SER A 186 -23.69 13.12 8.63
C SER A 186 -23.98 11.61 8.78
N VAL A 187 -23.04 10.81 9.29
CA VAL A 187 -23.11 9.33 9.29
C VAL A 187 -22.77 8.72 10.67
N GLN A 188 -23.61 7.78 11.14
CA GLN A 188 -23.46 7.06 12.42
C GLN A 188 -22.33 6.01 12.44
N SER A 189 -21.84 5.53 11.29
CA SER A 189 -21.14 4.25 11.19
C SER A 189 -19.74 4.19 11.83
N ASP A 190 -18.98 5.27 11.81
CA ASP A 190 -17.58 5.25 12.30
C ASP A 190 -17.43 5.67 13.77
N LEU A 191 -18.47 6.30 14.34
CA LEU A 191 -18.53 6.60 15.78
C LEU A 191 -18.68 5.32 16.62
N GLY A 192 -19.36 4.30 16.06
CA GLY A 192 -19.53 3.00 16.69
C GLY A 192 -18.20 2.35 17.09
N VAL A 193 -17.20 2.40 16.21
CA VAL A 193 -15.87 1.83 16.44
C VAL A 193 -15.15 2.53 17.60
N TYR A 194 -15.25 3.86 17.68
CA TYR A 194 -14.66 4.61 18.80
C TYR A 194 -15.33 4.27 20.13
N THR A 195 -16.66 4.12 20.12
CA THR A 195 -17.42 3.77 21.32
C THR A 195 -17.24 2.32 21.76
N GLU A 196 -17.00 1.39 20.83
CA GLU A 196 -16.71 -0.02 21.16
C GLU A 196 -15.35 -0.19 21.84
N ASP A 197 -14.31 0.47 21.33
CA ASP A 197 -12.98 0.45 21.94
C ASP A 197 -13.01 1.04 23.37
N ARG A 198 -13.88 2.03 23.62
CA ARG A 198 -14.05 2.68 24.94
C ARG A 198 -14.96 1.92 25.89
N ARG A 199 -16.03 1.27 25.41
CA ARG A 199 -16.91 0.41 26.25
C ARG A 199 -16.12 -0.70 26.92
N ARG A 200 -15.09 -1.24 26.26
CA ARG A 200 -14.18 -2.23 26.87
C ARG A 200 -13.41 -1.70 28.09
N ILE A 201 -13.27 -0.39 28.23
CA ILE A 201 -12.49 0.28 29.29
C ILE A 201 -13.41 0.77 30.43
N GLY A 202 -14.74 0.63 30.30
CA GLY A 202 -15.70 0.92 31.39
C GLY A 202 -15.88 2.41 31.70
N VAL A 203 -15.61 3.30 30.74
CA VAL A 203 -15.65 4.76 30.97
C VAL A 203 -16.92 5.36 30.35
N GLU A 204 -18.05 5.24 31.04
CA GLU A 204 -19.35 5.75 30.55
C GLU A 204 -19.55 7.27 30.76
N GLN A 205 -18.72 7.93 31.59
CA GLN A 205 -18.89 9.36 31.95
C GLN A 205 -17.85 10.31 31.35
N GLN A 206 -17.17 9.94 30.27
CA GLN A 206 -16.19 10.84 29.66
C GLN A 206 -16.86 11.98 28.86
N VAL A 207 -16.39 13.20 29.10
CA VAL A 207 -16.70 14.37 28.29
C VAL A 207 -15.71 14.41 27.12
N LEU A 208 -16.22 14.43 25.90
CA LEU A 208 -15.39 14.60 24.71
C LEU A 208 -15.31 16.08 24.35
N ARG A 209 -14.14 16.48 23.87
CA ARG A 209 -13.92 17.78 23.24
C ARG A 209 -14.07 17.63 21.74
N TRP A 210 -14.73 18.57 21.09
CA TRP A 210 -14.79 18.59 19.64
C TRP A 210 -14.66 20.00 19.08
N ALA A 211 -14.11 20.10 17.87
CA ALA A 211 -13.94 21.34 17.14
C ALA A 211 -13.99 21.08 15.63
N VAL A 212 -14.20 22.14 14.85
CA VAL A 212 -14.14 22.09 13.38
C VAL A 212 -12.89 22.83 12.90
N PHE A 213 -12.14 22.20 12.01
CA PHE A 213 -10.96 22.78 11.37
C PHE A 213 -11.29 23.06 9.90
N GLU A 214 -11.16 24.32 9.48
CA GLU A 214 -11.36 24.80 8.09
C GLU A 214 -12.64 24.27 7.40
N ASP A 215 -13.73 24.12 8.18
CA ASP A 215 -15.08 23.69 7.75
C ASP A 215 -15.21 22.26 7.18
N ASP A 216 -14.11 21.55 6.91
CA ASP A 216 -14.12 20.23 6.28
C ASP A 216 -13.68 19.08 7.21
N THR A 217 -13.10 19.42 8.36
CA THR A 217 -12.56 18.45 9.32
C THR A 217 -13.21 18.60 10.68
N ILE A 218 -13.85 17.54 11.14
CA ILE A 218 -14.36 17.44 12.51
C ILE A 218 -13.32 16.71 13.35
N VAL A 219 -12.85 17.40 14.39
CA VAL A 219 -11.93 16.86 15.37
C VAL A 219 -12.74 16.46 16.60
N VAL A 220 -12.66 15.19 16.99
CA VAL A 220 -13.23 14.68 18.25
C VAL A 220 -12.11 14.11 19.10
N ALA A 221 -11.95 14.59 20.32
CA ALA A 221 -10.81 14.27 21.15
C ALA A 221 -11.20 14.03 22.61
N ASP A 222 -10.39 13.21 23.26
CA ASP A 222 -10.32 13.09 24.72
C ASP A 222 -9.00 13.71 25.23
N ASP A 223 -8.52 13.26 26.39
CA ASP A 223 -7.26 13.75 26.99
C ASP A 223 -6.00 13.16 26.34
N THR A 224 -6.12 12.00 25.71
CA THR A 224 -5.03 11.16 25.19
C THR A 224 -5.05 11.03 23.68
N ARG A 225 -6.21 11.20 23.03
CA ARG A 225 -6.35 10.98 21.59
C ARG A 225 -7.26 11.99 20.93
N ALA A 226 -7.00 12.24 19.65
CA ALA A 226 -7.88 12.95 18.74
C ALA A 226 -8.17 12.12 17.51
N LEU A 227 -9.42 12.10 17.10
CA LEU A 227 -9.93 11.49 15.88
C LEU A 227 -10.35 12.59 14.91
N LEU A 228 -9.97 12.41 13.65
CA LEU A 228 -10.28 13.36 12.59
C LEU A 228 -11.22 12.70 11.59
N TYR A 229 -12.31 13.40 11.32
CA TYR A 229 -13.38 12.97 10.45
C TYR A 229 -13.57 13.97 9.32
N ASP A 230 -13.88 13.44 8.14
CA ASP A 230 -14.38 14.24 7.03
C ASP A 230 -15.80 14.71 7.36
N ALA A 231 -16.03 16.02 7.40
CA ALA A 231 -17.34 16.60 7.73
C ALA A 231 -18.43 16.20 6.72
N ALA A 232 -18.08 16.04 5.44
CA ALA A 232 -19.05 15.70 4.42
C ALA A 232 -19.50 14.23 4.51
N THR A 233 -18.54 13.31 4.63
CA THR A 233 -18.81 11.87 4.59
C THR A 233 -18.95 11.22 5.95
N GLY A 234 -18.54 11.90 7.03
CA GLY A 234 -18.46 11.33 8.37
C GLY A 234 -17.40 10.24 8.54
N LYS A 235 -16.56 10.00 7.52
CA LYS A 235 -15.54 8.94 7.57
C LYS A 235 -14.32 9.39 8.35
N ARG A 236 -13.83 8.53 9.22
CA ARG A 236 -12.57 8.77 9.93
C ARG A 236 -11.40 8.65 8.96
N TYR A 237 -10.51 9.64 8.96
CA TYR A 237 -9.29 9.58 8.14
C TYR A 237 -7.99 9.62 8.94
N ALA A 238 -8.01 10.06 10.20
CA ALA A 238 -6.83 10.03 11.06
C ALA A 238 -7.16 9.85 12.55
N LEU A 239 -6.16 9.38 13.28
CA LEU A 239 -6.08 9.31 14.73
C LEU A 239 -4.71 9.85 15.17
N TYR A 240 -4.71 10.72 16.16
CA TYR A 240 -3.51 11.24 16.80
C TYR A 240 -3.50 10.87 18.28
N ASP A 241 -2.36 10.36 18.74
CA ASP A 241 -2.02 10.32 20.15
C ASP A 241 -1.58 11.73 20.57
N LEU A 242 -2.32 12.31 21.51
CA LEU A 242 -2.09 13.61 22.09
C LEU A 242 -1.14 13.50 23.30
N PRO A 243 -0.25 14.47 23.52
CA PRO A 243 0.55 14.51 24.74
C PRO A 243 -0.37 14.69 25.96
N SER A 244 -0.11 13.93 27.01
CA SER A 244 -0.87 13.92 28.28
C SER A 244 -0.89 15.25 29.04
N SER A 245 -0.13 16.25 28.56
CA SER A 245 -0.07 17.61 29.11
C SER A 245 -1.14 18.57 28.57
N ILE A 246 -2.09 18.11 27.75
CA ILE A 246 -3.26 18.91 27.31
C ILE A 246 -4.45 18.73 28.27
N SER A 247 -4.20 18.14 29.44
CA SER A 247 -5.02 18.41 30.62
C SER A 247 -4.96 19.92 30.88
N ALA A 248 -6.09 20.59 30.64
CA ALA A 248 -6.23 22.01 30.83
C ALA A 248 -5.81 22.42 32.27
N PRO A 249 -5.36 23.66 32.49
CA PRO A 249 -5.25 24.25 33.83
C PRO A 249 -6.59 24.23 34.57
#